data_AF-X1UGD5-F1
#
_entry.id   AF-X1UGD5-F1
#
_cell.length_a   1.000
_cell.length_b   1.000
_cell.length_c   1.000
_cell.angle_alpha   90.00
_cell.angle_beta   90.00
_cell.angle_gamma   90.00
#
_symmetry.space_group_name_H-M   'P 1'
#
loop_
_entity.id
_entity.type
_entity.pdbx_description
1 polymer ?
#
loop_
_entity_poly.entity_id
_entity_poly.type
_entity_poly.pdbx_seq_one_letter_code
_entity_poly.pdbx_strand_id
1 'polypeptide(L)'
;NKLDGIEALAVALATVKADTDIADAITKKHTQNSDTDLDATFEATFVKKVDTVNVLSDITSAGADIESAVSLKHAIQHAIDSASDHTSTITQNNLIDADANGLPDDSGLAVSDVLDAVNKRNKVNTFTVGATGCDYTTIQAALNAQNSGGELFVVYPGTYTDDTIAFTANNQSIQGVGEQCCVLVTTADANIVDFGAYTNVCIHDVKITLTAPDSNVDMIIGTTGDLKLRHCDLEVTVGDVVDSIAQPSAIQVTGAGNVDVWFGSLTYNSTNSY
;
A
#
# COMPACT_ATOMS: atom_id res chain seq x y z
N ASN A 1 122.42 -1.44 8.33
CA ASN A 1 121.46 -1.69 7.24
C ASN A 1 120.03 -2.08 7.65
N LYS A 2 119.75 -2.84 8.72
CA LYS A 2 118.35 -2.95 9.23
C LYS A 2 118.00 -1.96 10.35
N LEU A 3 119.00 -1.46 11.09
CA LEU A 3 118.78 -0.46 12.15
C LEU A 3 118.55 0.96 11.62
N ASP A 4 119.21 1.34 10.52
CA ASP A 4 119.11 2.70 9.95
C ASP A 4 117.68 3.05 9.49
N GLY A 5 116.90 2.05 9.06
CA GLY A 5 115.49 2.25 8.69
C GLY A 5 114.55 2.43 9.87
N ILE A 6 114.88 1.85 11.03
CA ILE A 6 114.04 1.95 12.24
C ILE A 6 114.22 3.32 12.90
N GLU A 7 115.45 3.84 12.94
CA GLU A 7 115.72 5.16 13.49
C GLU A 7 115.07 6.27 12.64
N ALA A 8 115.10 6.15 11.30
CA ALA A 8 114.43 7.09 10.41
C ALA A 8 112.90 7.10 10.59
N LEU A 9 112.28 5.93 10.81
CA LEU A 9 110.84 5.81 11.08
C LEU A 9 110.45 6.37 12.47
N ALA A 10 111.30 6.17 13.48
CA ALA A 10 111.07 6.71 14.83
C ALA A 10 111.16 8.24 14.85
N VAL A 11 112.09 8.82 14.10
CA VAL A 11 112.23 10.28 13.95
C VAL A 11 111.01 10.86 13.22
N ALA A 12 110.54 10.24 12.12
CA ALA A 12 109.36 10.71 11.41
C ALA A 12 108.09 10.70 12.28
N LEU A 13 107.90 9.68 13.13
CA LEU A 13 106.75 9.60 14.03
C LEU A 13 106.82 10.61 15.18
N ALA A 14 108.02 10.93 15.67
CA ALA A 14 108.21 11.98 16.67
C ALA A 14 107.87 13.37 16.10
N THR A 15 108.22 13.62 14.83
CA THR A 15 107.90 14.88 14.14
C THR A 15 106.40 15.04 13.91
N VAL A 16 105.68 13.98 13.52
CA VAL A 16 104.22 14.00 13.36
C VAL A 16 103.49 14.27 14.68
N LYS A 17 104.08 13.88 15.82
CA LYS A 17 103.53 14.18 17.16
C LYS A 17 103.86 15.59 17.65
N ALA A 18 104.92 16.20 17.14
CA ALA A 18 105.33 17.56 17.47
C ALA A 18 104.70 18.62 16.55
N ASP A 19 104.04 18.18 15.48
CA ASP A 19 103.25 19.06 14.60
C ASP A 19 102.10 19.65 15.41
N THR A 20 102.21 20.95 15.69
CA THR A 20 101.30 21.70 16.55
C THR A 20 99.87 21.64 16.04
N ASP A 21 99.65 21.51 14.73
CA ASP A 21 98.30 21.43 14.17
C ASP A 21 97.63 20.08 14.46
N ILE A 22 98.41 19.00 14.50
CA ILE A 22 97.94 17.66 14.86
C ILE A 22 97.71 17.57 16.37
N ALA A 23 98.63 18.11 17.17
CA ALA A 23 98.48 18.16 18.62
C ALA A 23 97.27 19.01 19.04
N ASP A 24 97.04 20.15 18.38
CA ASP A 24 95.89 21.03 18.65
C ASP A 24 94.58 20.40 18.16
N ALA A 25 94.58 19.71 17.00
CA ALA A 25 93.41 18.97 16.51
C ALA A 25 93.03 17.77 17.40
N ILE A 26 94.01 17.06 17.98
CA ILE A 26 93.78 15.97 18.94
C ILE A 26 93.24 16.53 20.27
N THR A 27 93.76 17.68 20.72
CA THR A 27 93.36 18.28 22.00
C THR A 27 92.03 19.04 21.92
N LYS A 28 91.67 19.63 20.76
CA LYS A 28 90.38 20.31 20.55
C LYS A 28 89.20 19.37 20.28
N LYS A 29 89.43 18.08 20.01
CA LYS A 29 88.33 17.12 19.86
C LYS A 29 87.80 16.68 21.22
N HIS A 30 86.79 17.41 21.68
CA HIS A 30 85.78 17.03 22.66
C HIS A 30 86.21 17.00 24.13
N THR A 31 86.33 18.18 24.75
CA THR A 31 85.70 18.32 26.07
C THR A 31 84.19 18.26 25.81
N GLN A 32 83.52 17.18 26.23
CA GLN A 32 82.07 17.10 26.12
C GLN A 32 81.44 18.36 26.76
N ASN A 33 80.54 19.03 26.03
CA ASN A 33 79.72 20.18 26.46
C ASN A 33 80.34 21.59 26.38
N SER A 34 81.36 21.84 25.54
CA SER A 34 81.86 23.20 25.29
C SER A 34 81.56 23.77 23.89
N ASP A 35 80.76 23.10 23.06
CA ASP A 35 80.23 23.68 21.82
C ASP A 35 79.20 24.75 22.16
N THR A 36 79.62 26.02 22.16
CA THR A 36 78.75 27.19 22.33
C THR A 36 78.27 27.77 21.01
N ASP A 37 78.60 27.14 19.88
CA ASP A 37 78.18 27.51 18.53
C ASP A 37 76.84 26.88 18.10
N LEU A 38 76.29 25.97 18.91
CA LEU A 38 74.84 25.77 18.99
C LEU A 38 74.23 26.99 19.69
N ASP A 39 74.14 28.08 18.92
CA ASP A 39 73.50 29.35 19.28
C ASP A 39 72.20 29.09 20.04
N ALA A 40 72.05 29.72 21.21
CA ALA A 40 70.84 29.66 22.05
C ALA A 40 69.55 30.00 21.28
N THR A 41 69.66 30.63 20.10
CA THR A 41 68.56 30.87 19.17
C THR A 41 68.00 29.56 18.56
N PHE A 42 68.80 28.52 18.35
CA PHE A 42 68.33 27.24 17.79
C PHE A 42 67.52 26.43 18.81
N GLU A 43 67.96 26.40 20.07
CA GLU A 43 67.22 25.78 21.18
C GLU A 43 65.91 26.55 21.47
N ALA A 44 65.95 27.89 21.42
CA ALA A 44 64.76 28.72 21.61
C ALA A 44 63.72 28.57 20.49
N THR A 45 64.13 28.22 19.28
CA THR A 45 63.21 28.05 18.14
C THR A 45 62.50 26.69 18.17
N PHE A 46 63.15 25.64 18.67
CA PHE A 46 62.52 24.33 18.85
C PHE A 46 61.67 24.24 20.12
N VAL A 47 62.06 24.91 21.21
CA VAL A 47 61.21 25.00 22.41
C VAL A 47 59.95 25.84 22.14
N LYS A 48 60.01 26.88 21.29
CA LYS A 48 58.81 27.66 20.90
C LYS A 48 57.89 26.96 19.89
N LYS A 49 58.31 25.86 19.26
CA LYS A 49 57.40 25.06 18.42
C LYS A 49 56.47 24.15 19.22
N VAL A 50 56.73 24.00 20.52
CA VAL A 50 55.75 23.45 21.48
C VAL A 50 54.64 24.48 21.78
N ASP A 51 54.87 25.77 21.48
CA ASP A 51 53.99 26.88 21.86
C ASP A 51 53.02 27.33 20.75
N THR A 52 53.12 26.80 19.53
CA THR A 52 52.23 27.18 18.40
C THR A 52 51.42 26.04 17.81
N VAL A 53 51.38 24.90 18.50
CA VAL A 53 50.25 23.98 18.42
C VAL A 53 49.55 23.91 19.77
N ASN A 54 49.56 25.02 20.52
CA ASN A 54 48.56 25.25 21.56
C ASN A 54 47.26 25.75 20.92
N VAL A 55 46.79 25.07 19.87
CA VAL A 55 45.39 25.15 19.41
C VAL A 55 44.43 24.64 20.49
N LEU A 56 44.98 24.14 21.61
CA LEU A 56 44.29 23.73 22.81
C LEU A 56 44.34 24.79 23.93
N SER A 57 45.00 25.96 23.76
CA SER A 57 45.03 27.01 24.80
C SER A 57 43.63 27.52 25.11
N ASP A 58 42.79 27.52 24.08
CA ASP A 58 41.41 27.97 24.16
C ASP A 58 40.51 26.88 24.76
N ILE A 59 41.02 25.66 24.90
CA ILE A 59 40.37 24.57 25.62
C ILE A 59 40.87 24.59 27.06
N THR A 60 40.25 25.44 27.85
CA THR A 60 40.47 25.52 29.30
C THR A 60 39.89 24.33 30.07
N SER A 61 39.17 23.44 29.37
CA SER A 61 38.63 22.20 29.91
C SER A 61 39.75 21.18 30.14
N ALA A 62 39.69 20.40 31.22
CA ALA A 62 40.61 19.29 31.38
C ALA A 62 40.42 18.30 30.22
N GLY A 63 41.45 17.57 29.80
CA GLY A 63 41.32 16.59 28.69
C GLY A 63 40.19 15.58 28.91
N ALA A 64 39.92 15.24 30.16
CA ALA A 64 38.78 14.41 30.57
C ALA A 64 37.41 15.04 30.26
N ASP A 65 37.29 16.37 30.30
CA ASP A 65 36.05 17.09 29.99
C ASP A 65 35.75 17.07 28.49
N ILE A 66 36.79 17.15 27.64
CA ILE A 66 36.65 17.05 26.18
C ILE A 66 36.23 15.64 25.80
N GLU A 67 36.90 14.63 26.35
CA GLU A 67 36.62 13.23 26.08
C GLU A 67 35.22 12.84 26.56
N SER A 68 34.82 13.36 27.73
CA SER A 68 33.46 13.23 28.26
C SER A 68 32.44 13.95 27.37
N ALA A 69 32.70 15.19 26.94
CA ALA A 69 31.79 15.95 26.08
C ALA A 69 31.61 15.33 24.69
N VAL A 70 32.68 14.82 24.09
CA VAL A 70 32.64 14.11 22.80
C VAL A 70 31.87 12.81 22.95
N SER A 71 32.14 12.03 24.00
CA SER A 71 31.44 10.77 24.25
C SER A 71 29.95 11.00 24.52
N LEU A 72 29.61 12.03 25.31
CA LEU A 72 28.23 12.39 25.63
C LEU A 72 27.49 12.91 24.39
N LYS A 73 28.11 13.76 23.56
CA LYS A 73 27.48 14.28 22.34
C LYS A 73 27.30 13.21 21.27
N HIS A 74 28.27 12.31 21.07
CA HIS A 74 28.10 11.20 20.13
C HIS A 74 27.04 10.20 20.60
N ALA A 75 26.93 9.97 21.91
CA ALA A 75 25.87 9.15 22.47
C ALA A 75 24.47 9.77 22.23
N ILE A 76 24.35 11.09 22.27
CA ILE A 76 23.04 11.78 22.12
C ILE A 76 22.66 12.01 20.64
N GLN A 77 23.62 12.21 19.72
CA GLN A 77 23.30 12.62 18.34
C GLN A 77 23.18 11.47 17.32
N HIS A 78 23.63 10.25 17.63
CA HIS A 78 23.68 9.16 16.64
C HIS A 78 23.14 7.82 17.11
N ALA A 79 22.78 7.68 18.39
CA ALA A 79 22.24 6.44 18.92
C ALA A 79 20.77 6.28 18.53
N ILE A 80 20.50 5.68 17.37
CA ILE A 80 19.15 5.19 16.98
C ILE A 80 18.58 4.25 18.07
N ASP A 81 19.45 3.68 18.92
CA ASP A 81 19.16 2.81 20.06
C ASP A 81 19.02 3.53 21.41
N SER A 82 19.22 4.85 21.49
CA SER A 82 18.89 5.62 22.70
C SER A 82 17.38 5.72 22.85
N ALA A 83 16.81 4.82 23.66
CA ALA A 83 15.38 4.86 24.03
C ALA A 83 14.98 6.19 24.72
N SER A 84 15.95 6.96 25.21
CA SER A 84 15.72 8.29 25.80
C SER A 84 15.51 9.37 24.74
N ASP A 85 16.17 9.27 23.59
CA ASP A 85 16.13 10.29 22.53
C ASP A 85 15.15 9.95 21.40
N HIS A 86 14.69 8.68 21.35
CA HIS A 86 13.71 8.18 20.39
C HIS A 86 12.52 7.54 21.10
N THR A 87 11.82 8.31 21.94
CA THR A 87 10.50 7.90 22.43
C THR A 87 9.49 7.98 21.29
N SER A 88 9.50 6.96 20.42
CA SER A 88 8.51 6.83 19.36
C SER A 88 7.12 6.75 20.01
N THR A 89 6.27 7.72 19.72
CA THR A 89 4.85 7.69 20.04
C THR A 89 4.05 6.82 19.06
N ILE A 90 4.72 6.23 18.06
CA ILE A 90 4.08 5.41 17.03
C ILE A 90 3.54 4.13 17.65
N THR A 91 2.22 4.00 17.62
CA THR A 91 1.53 2.78 18.04
C THR A 91 1.82 1.66 17.05
N GLN A 92 2.13 0.47 17.54
CA GLN A 92 2.31 -0.70 16.69
C GLN A 92 1.02 -0.96 15.87
N ASN A 93 1.19 -1.20 14.57
CA ASN A 93 0.10 -1.41 13.59
C ASN A 93 -0.68 -0.16 13.17
N ASN A 94 -0.22 1.03 13.52
CA ASN A 94 -0.68 2.25 12.87
C ASN A 94 0.20 2.60 11.67
N LEU A 95 -0.38 3.30 10.70
CA LEU A 95 0.39 3.89 9.61
C LEU A 95 1.20 5.08 10.11
N ILE A 96 2.39 5.26 9.54
CA ILE A 96 3.26 6.40 9.81
C ILE A 96 2.84 7.54 8.87
N ASP A 97 2.63 8.73 9.42
CA ASP A 97 2.56 9.97 8.67
C ASP A 97 3.66 10.94 9.12
N ALA A 98 3.58 12.19 8.68
CA ALA A 98 4.53 13.22 9.08
C ALA A 98 3.78 14.34 9.81
N ASP A 99 4.32 14.77 10.96
CA ASP A 99 3.78 15.90 11.72
C ASP A 99 3.96 17.23 10.96
N ALA A 100 3.51 18.33 11.57
CA ALA A 100 3.66 19.68 11.01
C ALA A 100 5.13 20.11 10.76
N ASN A 101 6.10 19.40 11.34
CA ASN A 101 7.53 19.65 11.19
C ASN A 101 8.20 18.65 10.23
N GLY A 102 7.45 17.70 9.65
CA GLY A 102 7.97 16.67 8.75
C GLY A 102 8.64 15.50 9.47
N LEU A 103 8.45 15.35 10.78
CA LEU A 103 8.95 14.21 11.54
C LEU A 103 7.94 13.06 11.48
N PRO A 104 8.41 11.79 11.43
CA PRO A 104 7.50 10.64 11.49
C PRO A 104 6.61 10.70 12.74
N ASP A 105 5.30 10.58 12.54
CA ASP A 105 4.27 10.57 13.59
C ASP A 105 3.28 9.42 13.36
N ASP A 106 2.47 9.15 14.38
CA ASP A 106 1.37 8.21 14.32
C ASP A 106 0.15 8.86 13.63
N SER A 107 -0.24 8.34 12.47
CA SER A 107 -1.41 8.85 11.76
C SER A 107 -2.74 8.64 12.50
N GLY A 108 -2.75 7.81 13.54
CA GLY A 108 -3.94 7.34 14.24
C GLY A 108 -4.79 6.37 13.41
N LEU A 109 -4.38 6.04 12.18
CA LEU A 109 -5.04 5.08 11.31
C LEU A 109 -4.38 3.71 11.47
N ALA A 110 -5.16 2.73 11.92
CA ALA A 110 -4.70 1.36 12.04
C ALA A 110 -4.65 0.68 10.66
N VAL A 111 -3.83 -0.37 10.54
CA VAL A 111 -3.82 -1.26 9.36
C VAL A 111 -5.22 -1.80 9.05
N SER A 112 -6.08 -2.00 10.07
CA SER A 112 -7.47 -2.39 9.89
C SER A 112 -8.30 -1.34 9.13
N ASP A 113 -8.05 -0.05 9.33
CA ASP A 113 -8.79 1.01 8.64
C ASP A 113 -8.48 1.03 7.15
N VAL A 114 -7.22 0.77 6.79
CA VAL A 114 -6.80 0.61 5.39
C VAL A 114 -7.45 -0.62 4.77
N LEU A 115 -7.44 -1.74 5.48
CA LEU A 115 -8.05 -2.98 5.02
C LEU A 115 -9.56 -2.79 4.80
N ASP A 116 -10.24 -2.13 5.72
CA ASP A 116 -11.65 -1.77 5.60
C ASP A 116 -11.89 -0.83 4.42
N ALA A 117 -11.05 0.18 4.22
CA ALA A 117 -11.16 1.10 3.10
C ALA A 117 -10.94 0.40 1.75
N VAL A 118 -9.97 -0.51 1.66
CA VAL A 118 -9.72 -1.34 0.47
C VAL A 118 -10.90 -2.26 0.19
N ASN A 119 -11.40 -2.95 1.23
CA ASN A 119 -12.54 -3.85 1.11
C ASN A 119 -13.82 -3.10 0.72
N LYS A 120 -14.05 -1.92 1.31
CA LYS A 120 -15.16 -1.05 0.92
C LYS A 120 -15.00 -0.60 -0.53
N ARG A 121 -13.86 -0.03 -0.91
CA ARG A 121 -13.60 0.45 -2.29
C ARG A 121 -13.83 -0.64 -3.34
N ASN A 122 -13.38 -1.87 -3.09
CA ASN A 122 -13.50 -2.98 -4.04
C ASN A 122 -14.89 -3.62 -4.05
N LYS A 123 -15.75 -3.33 -3.07
CA LYS A 123 -17.12 -3.85 -2.98
C LYS A 123 -18.21 -2.79 -3.06
N VAL A 124 -17.88 -1.49 -3.23
CA VAL A 124 -18.90 -0.43 -3.19
C VAL A 124 -19.97 -0.78 -4.22
N ASN A 125 -21.12 -1.19 -3.68
CA ASN A 125 -22.32 -1.51 -4.41
C ASN A 125 -22.25 -2.78 -5.29
N THR A 126 -21.40 -3.78 -4.99
CA THR A 126 -21.50 -5.11 -5.63
C THR A 126 -21.83 -6.18 -4.62
N PHE A 127 -22.92 -6.91 -4.85
CA PHE A 127 -23.42 -7.96 -3.97
C PHE A 127 -23.58 -9.26 -4.73
N THR A 128 -23.27 -10.37 -4.07
CA THR A 128 -23.37 -11.71 -4.66
C THR A 128 -24.64 -12.42 -4.22
N VAL A 129 -25.29 -13.10 -5.16
CA VAL A 129 -26.50 -13.89 -4.91
C VAL A 129 -26.26 -15.32 -5.39
N GLY A 130 -26.49 -16.32 -4.53
CA GLY A 130 -26.23 -17.72 -4.85
C GLY A 130 -26.61 -18.67 -3.73
N ALA A 131 -26.75 -19.96 -4.04
CA ALA A 131 -27.23 -20.96 -3.10
C ALA A 131 -26.33 -21.13 -1.85
N THR A 132 -25.01 -20.98 -2.01
CA THR A 132 -24.04 -21.09 -0.91
C THR A 132 -22.88 -20.11 -1.10
N GLY A 133 -22.29 -19.64 0.00
CA GLY A 133 -21.07 -18.81 -0.01
C GLY A 133 -21.22 -17.39 -0.57
N CYS A 134 -22.46 -16.96 -0.88
CA CYS A 134 -22.78 -15.62 -1.36
C CYS A 134 -23.33 -14.73 -0.25
N ASP A 135 -23.45 -13.43 -0.51
CA ASP A 135 -24.01 -12.46 0.45
C ASP A 135 -25.52 -12.71 0.68
N TYR A 136 -26.24 -13.18 -0.33
CA TYR A 136 -27.68 -13.50 -0.28
C TYR A 136 -28.00 -14.82 -0.98
N THR A 137 -29.07 -15.47 -0.53
CA THR A 137 -29.56 -16.74 -1.12
C THR A 137 -30.65 -16.55 -2.19
N THR A 138 -31.29 -15.38 -2.23
CA THR A 138 -32.37 -15.02 -3.17
C THR A 138 -32.16 -13.60 -3.68
N ILE A 139 -32.58 -13.32 -4.91
CA ILE A 139 -32.46 -12.02 -5.57
C ILE A 139 -33.30 -10.98 -4.82
N GLN A 140 -34.54 -11.31 -4.45
CA GLN A 140 -35.39 -10.34 -3.75
C GLN A 140 -34.81 -9.91 -2.39
N ALA A 141 -34.23 -10.83 -1.63
CA ALA A 141 -33.60 -10.50 -0.35
C ALA A 141 -32.43 -9.52 -0.53
N ALA A 142 -31.65 -9.67 -1.60
CA ALA A 142 -30.55 -8.76 -1.91
C ALA A 142 -31.07 -7.35 -2.24
N LEU A 143 -32.10 -7.26 -3.10
CA LEU A 143 -32.74 -5.98 -3.47
C LEU A 143 -33.37 -5.27 -2.25
N ASN A 144 -34.00 -6.02 -1.35
CA ASN A 144 -34.60 -5.47 -0.14
C ASN A 144 -33.55 -4.94 0.85
N ALA A 145 -32.43 -5.64 0.99
CA ALA A 145 -31.36 -5.25 1.89
C ALA A 145 -30.52 -4.08 1.36
N GLN A 146 -30.42 -3.92 0.03
CA GLN A 146 -29.55 -2.95 -0.63
C GLN A 146 -30.36 -2.03 -1.55
N ASN A 147 -30.96 -0.99 -0.96
CA ASN A 147 -31.96 -0.12 -1.58
C ASN A 147 -31.51 1.35 -1.70
N SER A 148 -30.19 1.59 -1.74
CA SER A 148 -29.63 2.95 -1.85
C SER A 148 -29.57 3.44 -3.30
N GLY A 149 -29.57 2.51 -4.26
CA GLY A 149 -29.44 2.77 -5.69
C GLY A 149 -28.00 2.67 -6.19
N GLY A 150 -27.85 2.26 -7.45
CA GLY A 150 -26.53 2.07 -8.09
C GLY A 150 -25.84 0.75 -7.76
N GLU A 151 -26.56 -0.20 -7.16
CA GLU A 151 -26.05 -1.53 -6.84
C GLU A 151 -26.03 -2.49 -8.05
N LEU A 152 -25.00 -3.33 -8.07
CA LEU A 152 -24.83 -4.48 -8.95
C LEU A 152 -25.02 -5.76 -8.14
N PHE A 153 -26.00 -6.56 -8.53
CA PHE A 153 -26.27 -7.88 -7.99
C PHE A 153 -25.73 -8.93 -8.96
N VAL A 154 -24.64 -9.57 -8.58
CA VAL A 154 -23.98 -10.64 -9.32
C VAL A 154 -24.62 -11.96 -8.91
N VAL A 155 -25.41 -12.56 -9.82
CA VAL A 155 -26.20 -13.75 -9.55
C VAL A 155 -25.52 -14.97 -10.14
N TYR A 156 -25.10 -15.90 -9.28
CA TYR A 156 -24.44 -17.15 -9.70
C TYR A 156 -25.41 -18.14 -10.36
N PRO A 157 -24.92 -19.06 -11.22
CA PRO A 157 -25.77 -20.05 -11.88
C PRO A 157 -26.58 -20.85 -10.86
N GLY A 158 -27.87 -21.03 -11.15
CA GLY A 158 -28.79 -21.72 -10.25
C GLY A 158 -30.25 -21.51 -10.64
N THR A 159 -31.13 -22.24 -9.95
CA THR A 159 -32.58 -22.07 -10.05
C THR A 159 -33.09 -21.42 -8.76
N TYR A 160 -33.68 -20.24 -8.92
CA TYR A 160 -34.28 -19.43 -7.87
C TYR A 160 -35.79 -19.60 -7.97
N THR A 161 -36.31 -20.59 -7.22
CA THR A 161 -37.73 -20.97 -7.21
C THR A 161 -38.50 -20.09 -6.24
N ASP A 162 -39.68 -19.65 -6.65
CA ASP A 162 -40.57 -18.74 -5.91
C ASP A 162 -39.87 -17.43 -5.49
N ASP A 163 -38.91 -16.97 -6.31
CA ASP A 163 -38.19 -15.73 -6.11
C ASP A 163 -38.76 -14.64 -7.03
N THR A 164 -38.62 -13.39 -6.61
CA THR A 164 -39.08 -12.21 -7.34
C THR A 164 -37.95 -11.21 -7.54
N ILE A 165 -38.17 -10.30 -8.48
CA ILE A 165 -37.28 -9.20 -8.84
C ILE A 165 -38.11 -7.92 -8.79
N ALA A 166 -38.51 -7.53 -7.59
CA ALA A 166 -39.08 -6.21 -7.33
C ALA A 166 -37.92 -5.26 -6.99
N PHE A 167 -37.57 -4.40 -7.94
CA PHE A 167 -36.55 -3.38 -7.74
C PHE A 167 -36.97 -2.44 -6.62
N THR A 168 -36.01 -1.92 -5.86
CA THR A 168 -36.25 -1.11 -4.66
C THR A 168 -35.64 0.28 -4.76
N ALA A 169 -34.76 0.51 -5.75
CA ALA A 169 -34.10 1.78 -5.99
C ALA A 169 -33.72 1.97 -7.48
N ASN A 170 -33.45 3.23 -7.84
CA ASN A 170 -32.96 3.56 -9.19
C ASN A 170 -31.54 3.02 -9.43
N ASN A 171 -31.20 2.77 -10.70
CA ASN A 171 -29.87 2.33 -11.13
C ASN A 171 -29.42 0.97 -10.55
N GLN A 172 -30.33 0.15 -10.04
CA GLN A 172 -30.01 -1.22 -9.65
C GLN A 172 -29.84 -2.10 -10.90
N SER A 173 -28.82 -2.95 -10.89
CA SER A 173 -28.49 -3.86 -12.00
C SER A 173 -28.33 -5.28 -11.52
N ILE A 174 -28.94 -6.23 -12.21
CA ILE A 174 -28.82 -7.67 -11.96
C ILE A 174 -28.04 -8.28 -13.11
N GLN A 175 -27.02 -9.05 -12.79
CA GLN A 175 -26.12 -9.68 -13.76
C GLN A 175 -25.95 -11.15 -13.42
N GLY A 176 -26.49 -12.02 -14.25
CA GLY A 176 -26.16 -13.44 -14.23
C GLY A 176 -24.68 -13.64 -14.57
N VAL A 177 -23.99 -14.55 -13.87
CA VAL A 177 -22.62 -14.96 -14.22
C VAL A 177 -22.59 -16.37 -14.78
N GLY A 178 -21.84 -16.57 -15.86
CA GLY A 178 -21.72 -17.84 -16.54
C GLY A 178 -22.05 -17.71 -18.03
N GLU A 179 -22.51 -18.80 -18.63
CA GLU A 179 -23.08 -18.76 -19.99
C GLU A 179 -24.44 -18.05 -19.98
N GLN A 180 -24.86 -17.55 -21.14
CA GLN A 180 -26.14 -16.86 -21.28
C GLN A 180 -27.28 -17.73 -20.69
N CYS A 181 -28.15 -17.12 -19.88
CA CYS A 181 -29.35 -17.77 -19.32
C CYS A 181 -29.09 -18.93 -18.33
N CYS A 182 -27.91 -18.99 -17.70
CA CYS A 182 -27.61 -19.99 -16.67
C CYS A 182 -28.22 -19.70 -15.28
N VAL A 183 -28.78 -18.51 -15.09
CA VAL A 183 -29.61 -18.13 -13.93
C VAL A 183 -31.07 -18.29 -14.33
N LEU A 184 -31.81 -19.15 -13.63
CA LEU A 184 -33.24 -19.36 -13.84
C LEU A 184 -34.03 -18.81 -12.66
N VAL A 185 -34.88 -17.82 -12.91
CA VAL A 185 -35.85 -17.32 -11.92
C VAL A 185 -37.22 -17.81 -12.31
N THR A 186 -37.92 -18.44 -11.37
CA THR A 186 -39.24 -19.00 -11.63
C THR A 186 -40.18 -18.76 -10.46
N THR A 187 -41.43 -18.48 -10.79
CA THR A 187 -42.53 -18.45 -9.83
C THR A 187 -43.74 -19.13 -10.44
N ALA A 188 -44.56 -19.73 -9.58
CA ALA A 188 -45.94 -20.05 -9.93
C ALA A 188 -46.81 -18.85 -9.55
N ASP A 189 -47.68 -18.43 -10.46
CA ASP A 189 -48.84 -17.57 -10.13
C ASP A 189 -48.51 -16.22 -9.45
N ALA A 190 -47.37 -15.62 -9.79
CA ALA A 190 -47.00 -14.27 -9.34
C ALA A 190 -46.20 -13.53 -10.41
N ASN A 191 -46.18 -12.20 -10.33
CA ASN A 191 -45.32 -11.41 -11.19
C ASN A 191 -43.86 -11.64 -10.79
N ILE A 192 -42.97 -11.90 -11.75
CA ILE A 192 -41.57 -12.17 -11.43
C ILE A 192 -40.79 -10.86 -11.33
N VAL A 193 -40.94 -9.95 -12.29
CA VAL A 193 -40.22 -8.69 -12.31
C VAL A 193 -41.19 -7.54 -12.08
N ASP A 194 -40.88 -6.69 -11.11
CA ASP A 194 -41.55 -5.41 -10.90
C ASP A 194 -40.51 -4.28 -10.87
N PHE A 195 -40.51 -3.45 -11.90
CA PHE A 195 -39.64 -2.26 -11.94
C PHE A 195 -40.33 -1.00 -11.39
N GLY A 196 -41.62 -1.09 -11.00
CA GLY A 196 -42.36 -0.02 -10.34
C GLY A 196 -42.25 1.32 -11.04
N ALA A 197 -41.75 2.32 -10.29
CA ALA A 197 -41.44 3.66 -10.78
C ALA A 197 -39.91 3.89 -10.91
N TYR A 198 -39.10 2.84 -10.77
CA TYR A 198 -37.65 2.95 -10.70
C TYR A 198 -37.05 3.06 -12.10
N THR A 199 -36.11 3.98 -12.25
CA THR A 199 -35.48 4.28 -13.54
C THR A 199 -34.10 3.66 -13.66
N ASN A 200 -33.73 3.36 -14.91
CA ASN A 200 -32.43 2.80 -15.27
C ASN A 200 -32.12 1.49 -14.53
N VAL A 201 -33.14 0.67 -14.26
CA VAL A 201 -32.93 -0.67 -13.72
C VAL A 201 -32.61 -1.63 -14.86
N CYS A 202 -31.77 -2.64 -14.60
CA CYS A 202 -31.27 -3.50 -15.64
C CYS A 202 -31.19 -4.96 -15.20
N ILE A 203 -31.48 -5.88 -16.12
CA ILE A 203 -31.28 -7.32 -15.96
C ILE A 203 -30.47 -7.84 -17.15
N HIS A 204 -29.42 -8.59 -16.84
CA HIS A 204 -28.47 -9.13 -17.80
C HIS A 204 -28.27 -10.63 -17.61
N ASP A 205 -28.29 -11.38 -18.72
CA ASP A 205 -27.89 -12.79 -18.77
C ASP A 205 -28.69 -13.71 -17.83
N VAL A 206 -29.99 -13.41 -17.64
CA VAL A 206 -30.93 -14.19 -16.80
C VAL A 206 -32.05 -14.80 -17.65
N LYS A 207 -32.40 -16.06 -17.38
CA LYS A 207 -33.64 -16.69 -17.85
C LYS A 207 -34.75 -16.47 -16.82
N ILE A 208 -35.87 -15.94 -17.29
CA ILE A 208 -37.06 -15.67 -16.48
C ILE A 208 -38.19 -16.55 -16.99
N THR A 209 -38.76 -17.38 -16.12
CA THR A 209 -39.81 -18.34 -16.49
C THR A 209 -41.02 -18.23 -15.59
N LEU A 210 -42.13 -17.76 -16.16
CA LEU A 210 -43.43 -17.70 -15.50
C LEU A 210 -44.27 -18.91 -15.89
N THR A 211 -44.75 -19.66 -14.90
CA THR A 211 -45.85 -20.62 -15.09
C THR A 211 -47.09 -20.04 -14.41
N ALA A 212 -47.99 -19.46 -15.21
CA ALA A 212 -49.23 -18.88 -14.72
C ALA A 212 -50.38 -19.87 -14.96
N PRO A 213 -50.93 -20.49 -13.91
CA PRO A 213 -52.10 -21.36 -14.07
C PRO A 213 -53.32 -20.54 -14.46
N ASP A 214 -53.48 -19.32 -13.92
CA ASP A 214 -54.62 -18.44 -14.19
C ASP A 214 -54.27 -17.22 -15.04
N SER A 215 -55.31 -16.44 -15.36
CA SER A 215 -55.26 -15.47 -16.43
C SER A 215 -54.84 -14.05 -16.01
N ASN A 216 -54.46 -13.83 -14.74
CA ASN A 216 -54.30 -12.48 -14.17
C ASN A 216 -52.86 -12.12 -13.74
N VAL A 217 -51.87 -12.90 -14.14
CA VAL A 217 -50.47 -12.71 -13.72
C VAL A 217 -49.60 -12.35 -14.91
N ASP A 218 -48.86 -11.24 -14.79
CA ASP A 218 -47.92 -10.78 -15.82
C ASP A 218 -46.48 -11.07 -15.39
N MET A 219 -45.63 -11.54 -16.30
CA MET A 219 -44.24 -11.87 -15.92
C MET A 219 -43.45 -10.63 -15.48
N ILE A 220 -43.59 -9.54 -16.24
CA ILE A 220 -42.90 -8.27 -16.00
C ILE A 220 -43.96 -7.17 -15.91
N ILE A 221 -43.98 -6.45 -14.80
CA ILE A 221 -44.86 -5.30 -14.58
C ILE A 221 -44.08 -4.02 -14.30
N GLY A 222 -44.69 -2.88 -14.62
CA GLY A 222 -44.25 -1.59 -14.12
C GLY A 222 -45.17 -0.43 -14.54
N THR A 223 -44.81 0.77 -14.07
CA THR A 223 -45.66 1.97 -14.22
C THR A 223 -44.95 3.09 -14.95
N THR A 224 -44.10 3.87 -14.29
CA THR A 224 -43.38 5.03 -14.85
C THR A 224 -41.86 4.86 -14.91
N GLY A 225 -41.34 3.70 -14.48
CA GLY A 225 -39.91 3.40 -14.49
C GLY A 225 -39.38 2.96 -15.86
N ASP A 226 -38.09 2.62 -15.91
CA ASP A 226 -37.45 2.11 -17.14
C ASP A 226 -36.66 0.84 -16.82
N LEU A 227 -37.01 -0.27 -17.49
CA LEU A 227 -36.32 -1.56 -17.38
C LEU A 227 -35.57 -1.87 -18.67
N LYS A 228 -34.30 -2.28 -18.51
CA LYS A 228 -33.47 -2.78 -19.62
C LYS A 228 -33.23 -4.27 -19.45
N LEU A 229 -33.52 -5.04 -20.48
CA LEU A 229 -33.27 -6.47 -20.56
C LEU A 229 -32.19 -6.73 -21.62
N ARG A 230 -31.09 -7.35 -21.22
CA ARG A 230 -29.97 -7.67 -22.11
C ARG A 230 -29.62 -9.15 -22.00
N HIS A 231 -29.59 -9.83 -23.13
CA HIS A 231 -29.33 -11.27 -23.22
C HIS A 231 -30.23 -12.11 -22.29
N CYS A 232 -31.49 -11.69 -22.11
CA CYS A 232 -32.44 -12.39 -21.27
C CYS A 232 -33.36 -13.29 -22.12
N ASP A 233 -33.68 -14.47 -21.59
CA ASP A 233 -34.71 -15.34 -22.17
C ASP A 233 -35.95 -15.30 -21.30
N LEU A 234 -37.08 -14.94 -21.90
CA LEU A 234 -38.37 -14.82 -21.25
C LEU A 234 -39.26 -15.97 -21.72
N GLU A 235 -39.77 -16.78 -20.80
CA GLU A 235 -40.65 -17.90 -21.09
C GLU A 235 -41.91 -17.83 -20.25
N VAL A 236 -43.06 -17.58 -20.88
CA VAL A 236 -44.38 -17.62 -20.23
C VAL A 236 -45.07 -18.90 -20.64
N THR A 237 -45.55 -19.69 -19.68
CA THR A 237 -46.41 -20.84 -19.90
C THR A 237 -47.74 -20.63 -19.19
N VAL A 238 -48.84 -20.70 -19.94
CA VAL A 238 -50.20 -20.54 -19.41
C VAL A 238 -50.92 -21.88 -19.39
N GLY A 239 -51.49 -22.23 -18.23
CA GLY A 239 -52.09 -23.54 -17.96
C GLY A 239 -53.56 -23.68 -18.36
N ASP A 240 -54.39 -22.66 -18.12
CA ASP A 240 -55.85 -22.73 -18.31
C ASP A 240 -56.39 -22.00 -19.54
N VAL A 241 -57.69 -22.25 -19.81
CA VAL A 241 -58.44 -21.64 -20.92
C VAL A 241 -58.37 -20.13 -20.78
N VAL A 242 -57.86 -19.52 -21.84
CA VAL A 242 -57.65 -18.09 -21.93
C VAL A 242 -59.00 -17.39 -22.10
N ASP A 243 -59.61 -16.94 -20.99
CA ASP A 243 -60.79 -16.09 -21.07
C ASP A 243 -60.38 -14.70 -21.60
N SER A 244 -61.05 -14.26 -22.66
CA SER A 244 -60.55 -13.30 -23.66
C SER A 244 -60.25 -11.86 -23.16
N ILE A 245 -60.43 -11.55 -21.87
CA ILE A 245 -60.35 -10.19 -21.34
C ILE A 245 -59.14 -9.96 -20.41
N ALA A 246 -58.58 -11.00 -19.80
CA ALA A 246 -57.36 -10.92 -19.01
C ALA A 246 -56.48 -12.11 -19.37
N GLN A 247 -55.28 -11.86 -19.87
CA GLN A 247 -54.32 -12.92 -20.20
C GLN A 247 -52.98 -12.57 -19.57
N PRO A 248 -52.21 -13.56 -19.12
CA PRO A 248 -50.84 -13.35 -18.73
C PRO A 248 -50.10 -12.72 -19.90
N SER A 249 -49.47 -11.57 -19.68
CA SER A 249 -48.55 -11.01 -20.65
C SER A 249 -47.12 -11.22 -20.17
N ALA A 250 -46.20 -11.35 -21.11
CA ALA A 250 -44.79 -11.37 -20.75
C ALA A 250 -44.33 -10.01 -20.20
N ILE A 251 -44.92 -8.92 -20.69
CA ILE A 251 -44.59 -7.55 -20.30
C ILE A 251 -45.87 -6.71 -20.30
N GLN A 252 -46.21 -6.15 -19.14
CA GLN A 252 -47.30 -5.19 -18.97
C GLN A 252 -46.76 -3.88 -18.39
N VAL A 253 -46.99 -2.77 -19.09
CA VAL A 253 -46.68 -1.42 -18.59
C VAL A 253 -47.95 -0.59 -18.58
N THR A 254 -48.39 -0.18 -17.38
CA THR A 254 -49.68 0.53 -17.20
C THR A 254 -49.54 2.06 -17.15
N GLY A 255 -48.34 2.59 -17.35
CA GLY A 255 -48.04 4.02 -17.30
C GLY A 255 -47.06 4.48 -18.39
N ALA A 256 -46.29 5.53 -18.10
CA ALA A 256 -45.33 6.13 -19.02
C ALA A 256 -43.94 5.45 -19.02
N GLY A 257 -43.82 4.30 -18.36
CA GLY A 257 -42.58 3.56 -18.26
C GLY A 257 -42.22 2.85 -19.57
N ASN A 258 -40.98 2.39 -19.66
CA ASN A 258 -40.46 1.72 -20.84
C ASN A 258 -39.77 0.40 -20.48
N VAL A 259 -39.86 -0.58 -21.37
CA VAL A 259 -39.05 -1.80 -21.32
C VAL A 259 -38.26 -1.91 -22.62
N ASP A 260 -36.93 -1.87 -22.50
CA ASP A 260 -36.00 -2.00 -23.61
C ASP A 260 -35.39 -3.40 -23.63
N VAL A 261 -35.61 -4.16 -24.69
CA VAL A 261 -35.03 -5.50 -24.87
C VAL A 261 -33.96 -5.44 -25.95
N TRP A 262 -32.69 -5.60 -25.60
CA TRP A 262 -31.59 -5.36 -26.54
C TRP A 262 -31.01 -6.61 -27.18
N PHE A 263 -31.20 -7.78 -26.58
CA PHE A 263 -30.91 -9.10 -27.14
C PHE A 263 -31.62 -10.13 -26.25
N GLY A 264 -32.24 -11.16 -26.82
CA GLY A 264 -32.99 -12.13 -26.02
C GLY A 264 -34.03 -12.88 -26.84
N SER A 265 -34.74 -13.79 -26.19
CA SER A 265 -35.90 -14.48 -26.74
C SER A 265 -37.15 -14.27 -25.89
N LEU A 266 -38.30 -14.23 -26.54
CA LEU A 266 -39.61 -14.26 -25.90
C LEU A 266 -40.33 -15.51 -26.40
N THR A 267 -40.62 -16.43 -25.49
CA THR A 267 -41.42 -17.63 -25.77
C THR A 267 -42.71 -17.56 -24.97
N TYR A 268 -43.84 -17.71 -25.67
CA TYR A 268 -45.16 -17.75 -25.06
C TYR A 268 -45.82 -19.08 -25.41
N ASN A 269 -46.01 -19.93 -24.41
CA ASN A 269 -46.59 -21.26 -24.55
C ASN A 269 -48.01 -21.25 -23.98
N SER A 270 -48.99 -21.53 -24.84
CA SER A 270 -50.36 -21.85 -24.42
C SER A 270 -50.58 -23.34 -24.62
N THR A 271 -51.02 -24.04 -23.57
CA THR A 271 -51.40 -25.46 -23.64
C THR A 271 -52.73 -25.67 -24.36
N ASN A 272 -53.50 -24.61 -24.59
CA ASN A 272 -54.81 -24.69 -25.22
C ASN A 272 -54.73 -24.45 -26.73
N SER A 273 -55.29 -25.41 -27.48
CA SER A 273 -55.59 -25.25 -28.91
C SER A 273 -56.91 -24.49 -29.04
N TYR A 274 -56.91 -23.36 -29.74
CA TYR A 274 -58.13 -22.64 -30.11
C TYR A 274 -59.06 -23.51 -30.97
#